data_AF-A0A9E6VRG4-F1
#
_entry.id   AF-A0A9E6VRG4-F1
#
_cell.length_a   1.000
_cell.length_b   1.000
_cell.length_c   1.000
_cell.angle_alpha   90.00
_cell.angle_beta   90.00
_cell.angle_gamma   90.00
#
_symmetry.space_group_name_H-M   'P 1'
#
loop_
_entity.id
_entity.type
_entity.pdbx_description
1 polymer ?
#
loop_
_entity_poly.entity_id
_entity_poly.type
_entity_poly.pdbx_seq_one_letter_code
_entity_poly.pdbx_strand_id
1 'polypeptide(L)'
;MIDAGLGIYKTESVDQQNNDQDDGDAAANMVSIGYERGLTNWLGAGAKIQLANYFTEVDSGTGAEPNAASFDFMALTNVHFARGERSDFLVSINAGYSQFKYSNGLTGTGSNMLSGGGLVYDLRLVSRFYFKKLPVAVGFSLGYTGYSYK
;
A
#
# COMPACT_ATOMS: atom_id res chain seq x y z
N MET A 1 13.70 2.35 -6.51
CA MET A 1 13.12 1.04 -6.18
C MET A 1 11.76 0.96 -6.84
N ILE A 2 11.50 -0.13 -7.56
CA ILE A 2 10.15 -0.46 -8.05
C ILE A 2 9.75 -1.72 -7.30
N ASP A 3 8.55 -1.76 -6.75
CA ASP A 3 7.99 -2.90 -6.03
C ASP A 3 6.60 -3.19 -6.60
N ALA A 4 6.31 -4.46 -6.84
CA ALA A 4 5.00 -4.94 -7.26
C ALA A 4 4.66 -6.13 -6.37
N GLY A 5 3.48 -6.13 -5.77
CA GLY A 5 3.13 -7.13 -4.77
C GLY A 5 1.64 -7.25 -4.50
N LEU A 6 1.30 -8.30 -3.76
CA LEU A 6 -0.02 -8.51 -3.19
C LEU A 6 0.01 -8.07 -1.74
N GLY A 7 -1.09 -7.48 -1.27
CA GLY A 7 -1.28 -7.21 0.16
C GLY A 7 -2.66 -7.60 0.61
N ILE A 8 -2.76 -7.92 1.89
CA ILE A 8 -4.01 -8.11 2.63
C ILE A 8 -4.09 -6.94 3.62
N TYR A 9 -5.25 -6.31 3.72
CA TYR A 9 -5.48 -5.13 4.53
C TYR A 9 -6.76 -5.30 5.30
N LYS A 10 -6.76 -4.72 6.49
CA LYS A 10 -7.98 -4.49 7.25
C LYS A 10 -8.42 -3.05 6.99
N THR A 11 -9.65 -2.87 6.52
CA THR A 11 -10.27 -1.56 6.42
C THR A 11 -11.22 -1.38 7.58
N GLU A 12 -11.08 -0.29 8.33
CA GLU A 12 -12.03 0.12 9.34
C GLU A 12 -12.77 1.35 8.81
N SER A 13 -14.09 1.23 8.65
CA SER A 13 -14.97 2.33 8.24
C SER A 13 -15.81 2.74 9.44
N VAL A 14 -15.80 4.04 9.77
CA VAL A 14 -16.61 4.59 10.87
C VAL A 14 -17.69 5.48 10.26
N ASP A 15 -18.94 5.04 10.32
CA ASP A 15 -20.09 5.90 9.99
C ASP A 15 -20.43 6.78 11.20
N GLN A 16 -20.08 8.08 11.11
CA GLN A 16 -20.33 9.03 12.20
C GLN A 16 -21.82 9.32 12.44
N GLN A 17 -22.74 8.97 11.54
CA GLN A 17 -24.17 9.17 11.77
C GLN A 17 -24.82 8.04 12.58
N ASN A 18 -24.34 6.80 12.46
CA ASN A 18 -24.98 5.64 13.09
C ASN A 18 -24.12 4.92 14.14
N ASN A 19 -22.85 5.32 14.31
CA ASN A 19 -21.91 4.70 15.24
C ASN A 19 -21.73 3.18 14.98
N ASP A 20 -21.95 2.77 13.74
CA ASP A 20 -21.71 1.42 13.25
C ASP A 20 -20.27 1.32 12.73
N GLN A 21 -19.60 0.24 13.12
CA GLN A 21 -18.23 -0.09 12.75
C GLN A 21 -18.26 -1.40 11.98
N ASP A 22 -18.00 -1.32 10.67
CA ASP A 22 -17.82 -2.51 9.83
C ASP A 22 -16.32 -2.74 9.61
N ASP A 23 -15.88 -3.93 10.05
CA ASP A 23 -14.54 -4.45 9.86
C ASP A 23 -14.55 -5.35 8.62
N GLY A 24 -13.81 -4.97 7.58
CA GLY A 24 -13.68 -5.75 6.34
C GLY A 24 -12.24 -6.18 6.09
N ASP A 25 -12.06 -7.43 5.65
CA ASP A 25 -10.81 -7.92 5.07
C ASP A 25 -10.81 -7.64 3.57
N ALA A 26 -9.80 -6.93 3.08
CA ALA A 26 -9.62 -6.62 1.68
C ALA A 26 -8.25 -7.10 1.19
N ALA A 27 -8.17 -7.58 -0.04
CA ALA A 27 -6.91 -7.83 -0.71
C ALA A 27 -6.68 -6.76 -1.79
N ALA A 28 -5.42 -6.47 -2.14
CA ALA A 28 -5.11 -5.55 -3.23
C ALA A 28 -3.84 -5.93 -3.98
N ASN A 29 -3.82 -5.58 -5.27
CA ASN A 29 -2.61 -5.50 -6.06
C ASN A 29 -1.97 -4.13 -5.85
N MET A 30 -0.70 -4.10 -5.47
CA MET A 30 0.08 -2.88 -5.28
C MET A 30 1.19 -2.76 -6.30
N VAL A 31 1.40 -1.54 -6.79
CA VAL A 31 2.61 -1.16 -7.49
C VAL A 31 3.14 0.12 -6.86
N SER A 32 4.42 0.14 -6.50
CA SER A 32 5.05 1.30 -5.90
C SER A 32 6.38 1.65 -6.54
N ILE A 33 6.68 2.94 -6.53
CA ILE A 33 7.96 3.50 -6.91
C ILE A 33 8.47 4.30 -5.72
N GLY A 34 9.67 3.99 -5.28
CA GLY A 34 10.30 4.66 -4.14
C GLY A 34 11.75 5.02 -4.39
N TYR A 35 12.19 6.07 -3.73
CA TYR A 35 13.58 6.48 -3.64
C TYR A 35 14.03 6.40 -2.19
N GLU A 36 15.19 5.80 -1.97
CA GLU A 36 15.83 5.69 -0.67
C GLU A 36 17.24 6.24 -0.77
N ARG A 37 17.65 7.01 0.24
CA ARG A 37 19.01 7.47 0.44
C ARG A 37 19.54 6.94 1.77
N GLY A 38 20.68 6.26 1.73
CA GLY A 38 21.40 5.86 2.93
C GLY A 38 21.86 7.09 3.71
N LEU A 39 21.42 7.20 4.96
CA LEU A 39 21.91 8.19 5.92
C LEU A 39 23.13 7.66 6.69
N THR A 40 23.12 6.36 6.98
CA THR A 40 24.24 5.62 7.57
C THR A 40 24.40 4.26 6.86
N ASN A 41 25.33 3.43 7.32
CA ASN A 41 25.47 2.07 6.80
C ASN A 41 24.26 1.17 7.08
N TRP A 42 23.49 1.48 8.13
CA TRP A 42 22.36 0.68 8.61
C TRP A 42 21.01 1.40 8.52
N LEU A 43 20.97 2.71 8.27
CA LEU A 43 19.76 3.53 8.21
C LEU A 43 19.63 4.21 6.84
N GLY A 44 18.48 4.03 6.20
CA GLY A 44 18.06 4.74 5.00
C GLY A 44 16.76 5.52 5.23
N ALA A 45 16.59 6.61 4.48
CA ALA A 45 15.36 7.40 4.48
C ALA A 45 14.99 7.83 3.06
N GLY A 46 13.72 8.13 2.81
CA GLY A 46 13.28 8.61 1.50
C GLY A 46 11.78 8.78 1.34
N ALA A 47 11.29 8.54 0.12
CA ALA A 47 9.88 8.66 -0.22
C ALA A 47 9.41 7.56 -1.17
N LYS A 48 8.13 7.19 -1.08
CA LYS A 48 7.46 6.16 -1.87
C LYS A 48 6.10 6.66 -2.33
N ILE A 49 5.81 6.44 -3.60
CA ILE A 49 4.47 6.55 -4.15
C ILE A 49 3.96 5.14 -4.41
N GLN A 50 2.73 4.84 -4.02
CA GLN A 50 2.13 3.53 -4.20
C GLN A 50 0.72 3.66 -4.78
N LEU A 51 0.43 2.83 -5.76
CA LEU A 51 -0.90 2.62 -6.32
C LEU A 51 -1.40 1.27 -5.82
N ALA A 52 -2.61 1.23 -5.27
CA ALA A 52 -3.26 -0.01 -4.90
C ALA A 52 -4.60 -0.13 -5.62
N ASN A 53 -4.86 -1.29 -6.22
CA ASN A 53 -6.16 -1.68 -6.76
C ASN A 53 -6.70 -2.81 -5.90
N TYR A 54 -7.79 -2.56 -5.19
CA TYR A 54 -8.39 -3.52 -4.27
C TYR A 54 -9.26 -4.50 -5.05
N PHE A 55 -9.24 -5.76 -4.63
CA PHE A 55 -10.14 -6.77 -5.18
C PHE A 55 -11.55 -6.47 -4.68
N THR A 56 -12.50 -6.50 -5.61
CA THR A 56 -13.92 -6.25 -5.39
C THR A 56 -14.72 -7.41 -5.97
N GLU A 57 -15.91 -7.65 -5.42
CA GLU A 57 -16.84 -8.66 -5.91
C GLU A 57 -18.06 -7.99 -6.54
N VAL A 58 -18.66 -8.67 -7.51
CA VAL A 58 -19.89 -8.21 -8.17
C VAL A 58 -21.02 -8.11 -7.15
N ASP A 59 -21.66 -6.94 -7.09
CA ASP A 59 -22.81 -6.73 -6.22
C ASP A 59 -23.99 -7.59 -6.69
N SER A 60 -24.43 -8.51 -5.84
CA SER A 60 -25.53 -9.44 -6.12
C SER A 60 -26.89 -8.77 -6.36
N GLY A 61 -27.11 -7.55 -5.86
CA GLY A 61 -28.36 -6.81 -6.04
C GLY A 61 -28.39 -5.99 -7.32
N THR A 62 -27.26 -5.41 -7.72
CA THR A 62 -27.18 -4.51 -8.88
C THR A 62 -26.51 -5.12 -10.12
N GLY A 63 -25.79 -6.24 -9.96
CA GLY A 63 -25.03 -6.89 -11.01
C GLY A 63 -23.79 -6.09 -11.48
N ALA A 64 -23.46 -4.99 -10.80
CA ALA A 64 -22.32 -4.14 -11.12
C ALA A 64 -21.07 -4.56 -10.35
N GLU A 65 -19.91 -4.46 -10.99
CA GLU A 65 -18.62 -4.68 -10.35
C GLU A 65 -18.07 -3.35 -9.84
N PRO A 66 -17.98 -3.15 -8.51
CA PRO A 66 -17.43 -1.93 -7.96
C PRO A 66 -15.91 -1.87 -8.20
N ASN A 67 -15.35 -0.67 -8.16
CA ASN A 67 -13.92 -0.44 -8.28
C ASN A 67 -13.43 0.36 -7.08
N ALA A 68 -12.42 -0.16 -6.39
CA ALA A 68 -11.77 0.48 -5.26
C ALA A 68 -10.26 0.61 -5.54
N ALA A 69 -9.73 1.82 -5.38
CA ALA A 69 -8.32 2.09 -5.60
C ALA A 69 -7.78 3.17 -4.64
N SER A 70 -6.49 3.12 -4.33
CA SER A 70 -5.80 4.18 -3.58
C SER A 70 -4.52 4.66 -4.24
N PHE A 71 -4.22 5.93 -3.98
CA PHE A 71 -2.96 6.58 -4.29
C PHE A 71 -2.31 7.04 -2.98
N ASP A 72 -1.13 6.49 -2.69
CA ASP A 72 -0.45 6.73 -1.43
C ASP A 72 0.87 7.47 -1.66
N PHE A 73 1.12 8.48 -0.85
CA PHE A 73 2.40 9.18 -0.75
C PHE A 73 2.96 9.00 0.65
N MET A 74 4.12 8.34 0.77
CA MET A 74 4.72 7.95 2.04
C MET A 74 6.17 8.42 2.14
N ALA A 75 6.55 8.86 3.33
CA ALA A 75 7.95 8.87 3.76
C ALA A 75 8.35 7.44 4.15
N LEU A 76 9.59 7.05 3.86
CA LEU A 76 10.15 5.75 4.22
C LEU A 76 11.36 5.87 5.12
N THR A 77 11.46 4.95 6.07
CA THR A 77 12.62 4.72 6.93
C THR A 77 12.98 3.25 6.88
N ASN A 78 14.21 2.94 6.47
CA ASN A 78 14.69 1.58 6.31
C ASN A 78 15.83 1.30 7.28
N VAL A 79 15.69 0.25 8.08
CA VAL A 79 16.70 -0.23 9.02
C VAL A 79 17.28 -1.53 8.48
N HIS A 80 18.51 -1.45 7.98
CA HIS A 80 19.26 -2.56 7.42
C HIS A 80 20.01 -3.29 8.53
N PHE A 81 19.59 -4.52 8.84
CA PHE A 81 20.17 -5.30 9.94
C PHE A 81 21.12 -6.40 9.45
N ALA A 82 21.04 -6.80 8.18
CA ALA A 82 22.00 -7.73 7.58
C ALA A 82 22.32 -7.32 6.13
N ARG A 83 23.39 -6.54 5.99
CA ARG A 83 23.84 -6.00 4.70
C ARG A 83 25.15 -6.65 4.26
N GLY A 84 25.14 -7.29 3.10
CA GLY A 84 26.30 -7.88 2.44
C GLY A 84 26.41 -7.43 0.98
N GLU A 85 27.43 -7.91 0.27
CA GLU A 85 27.64 -7.55 -1.15
C GLU A 85 26.51 -8.01 -2.07
N ARG A 86 25.85 -9.13 -1.72
CA ARG A 86 24.87 -9.81 -2.58
C ARG A 86 23.45 -9.81 -2.01
N SER A 87 23.30 -9.49 -0.73
CA SER A 87 22.02 -9.55 -0.03
C SER A 87 21.91 -8.43 0.98
N ASP A 88 20.72 -7.87 1.14
CA ASP A 88 20.39 -6.87 2.14
C ASP A 88 19.03 -7.19 2.74
N PHE A 89 18.98 -7.35 4.05
CA PHE A 89 17.77 -7.56 4.81
C PHE A 89 17.49 -6.35 5.69
N LEU A 90 16.28 -5.83 5.59
CA LEU A 90 15.87 -4.62 6.27
C LEU A 90 14.43 -4.68 6.75
N VAL A 91 14.13 -3.85 7.75
CA VAL A 91 12.77 -3.49 8.13
C VAL A 91 12.48 -2.11 7.56
N SER A 92 11.34 -1.96 6.89
CA SER A 92 10.85 -0.72 6.29
C SER A 92 9.65 -0.23 7.08
N ILE A 93 9.74 0.99 7.59
CA ILE A 93 8.67 1.70 8.29
C ILE A 93 8.30 2.90 7.44
N ASN A 94 7.06 2.95 7.00
CA ASN A 94 6.55 3.94 6.06
C ASN A 94 5.32 4.60 6.65
N ALA A 95 5.19 5.90 6.45
CA ALA A 95 4.01 6.64 6.89
C ALA A 95 3.75 7.81 5.95
N GLY A 96 2.49 8.17 5.77
CA GLY A 96 2.13 9.33 4.97
C GLY A 96 0.64 9.46 4.76
N TYR A 97 0.27 9.91 3.57
CA TYR A 97 -1.09 10.23 3.21
C TYR A 97 -1.57 9.33 2.07
N SER A 98 -2.82 8.87 2.17
CA SER A 98 -3.49 8.07 1.16
C SER A 98 -4.75 8.76 0.70
N GLN A 99 -4.99 8.70 -0.60
CA GLN A 99 -6.24 9.12 -1.22
C GLN A 99 -6.94 7.88 -1.78
N PHE A 100 -8.12 7.59 -1.23
CA PHE A 100 -8.97 6.47 -1.63
C PHE A 100 -10.07 6.93 -2.58
N LYS A 101 -10.42 6.07 -3.53
CA LYS A 101 -11.55 6.25 -4.45
C LYS A 101 -12.32 4.95 -4.57
N TYR A 102 -13.63 5.05 -4.48
CA TYR A 102 -14.57 3.96 -4.70
C TYR A 102 -15.62 4.37 -5.72
N SER A 103 -15.91 3.47 -6.65
CA SER A 103 -17.01 3.57 -7.61
C SER A 103 -17.88 2.33 -7.48
N ASN A 104 -19.18 2.50 -7.41
CA ASN A 104 -20.12 1.37 -7.34
C ASN A 104 -20.36 0.66 -8.68
N GLY A 105 -19.64 1.03 -9.75
CA GLY A 105 -19.69 0.34 -11.05
C GLY A 105 -20.94 0.61 -11.89
N LEU A 106 -21.93 1.35 -11.36
CA LEU A 106 -23.16 1.68 -12.08
C LEU A 106 -22.95 2.81 -13.11
N THR A 107 -23.67 2.73 -14.23
CA THR A 107 -23.71 3.79 -15.25
C THR A 107 -25.11 4.45 -15.27
N GLY A 108 -25.17 5.77 -15.12
CA GLY A 108 -26.43 6.53 -15.09
C GLY A 108 -26.95 6.84 -13.68
N THR A 109 -28.27 6.95 -13.53
CA THR A 109 -28.91 7.32 -12.25
C THR A 109 -28.63 6.26 -11.18
N GLY A 110 -27.94 6.63 -10.10
CA GLY A 110 -27.48 5.71 -9.05
C GLY A 110 -25.98 5.42 -9.07
N SER A 111 -25.21 5.99 -10.01
CA SER A 111 -23.75 5.98 -9.93
C SER A 111 -23.28 6.82 -8.74
N ASN A 112 -22.51 6.18 -7.85
CA ASN A 112 -21.92 6.83 -6.69
C ASN A 112 -20.41 6.70 -6.76
N MET A 113 -19.74 7.85 -6.64
CA MET A 113 -18.29 7.92 -6.48
C MET A 113 -17.99 8.48 -5.10
N LEU A 114 -17.33 7.68 -4.28
CA LEU A 114 -16.86 8.08 -2.96
C LEU A 114 -15.35 8.32 -3.03
N SER A 115 -14.88 9.35 -2.35
CA SER A 115 -13.45 9.59 -2.20
C SER A 115 -13.14 10.03 -0.79
N GLY A 116 -12.10 9.46 -0.20
CA GLY A 116 -11.67 9.72 1.16
C GLY A 116 -10.17 9.99 1.23
N GLY A 117 -9.77 10.76 2.23
CA GLY A 117 -8.38 11.13 2.48
C GLY A 117 -7.96 10.66 3.85
N GLY A 118 -6.76 10.10 3.98
CA GLY A 118 -6.39 9.45 5.23
C GLY A 118 -4.92 9.32 5.49
N LEU A 119 -4.61 8.93 6.72
CA LEU A 119 -3.27 8.49 7.07
C LEU A 119 -3.07 7.05 6.59
N VAL A 120 -1.87 6.78 6.09
CA VAL A 120 -1.41 5.43 5.78
C VAL A 120 -0.12 5.17 6.55
N TYR A 121 -0.01 3.96 7.09
CA TYR A 121 1.21 3.47 7.72
C TYR A 121 1.48 2.05 7.25
N ASP A 122 2.76 1.71 7.10
CA ASP A 122 3.18 0.47 6.48
C ASP A 122 4.48 -0.03 7.11
N LEU A 123 4.47 -1.30 7.51
CA LEU A 123 5.59 -1.99 8.13
C LEU A 123 5.93 -3.23 7.30
N ARG A 124 7.15 -3.32 6.78
CA ARG A 124 7.58 -4.46 5.94
C ARG A 124 8.91 -5.03 6.39
N LEU A 125 9.02 -6.35 6.32
CA LEU A 125 10.29 -7.06 6.23
C LEU A 125 10.65 -7.19 4.76
N VAL A 126 11.85 -6.78 4.38
CA VAL A 126 12.30 -6.78 2.99
C VAL A 126 13.63 -7.50 2.89
N SER A 127 13.73 -8.39 1.90
CA SER A 127 14.98 -8.99 1.43
C SER A 127 15.29 -8.44 0.04
N ARG A 128 16.54 -8.09 -0.23
CA ARG A 128 17.03 -7.61 -1.53
C ARG A 128 18.25 -8.43 -1.94
N PHE A 129 18.29 -8.88 -3.18
CA PHE A 129 19.40 -9.66 -3.75
C PHE A 129 19.99 -8.91 -4.94
N TYR A 130 21.27 -8.54 -4.83
CA TYR A 130 21.99 -7.77 -5.85
C TYR A 130 22.70 -8.67 -6.85
N PHE A 131 22.55 -8.36 -8.14
CA PHE A 131 23.28 -9.03 -9.20
C PHE A 131 24.63 -8.35 -9.41
N LYS A 132 25.76 -9.04 -9.14
CA LYS A 132 27.11 -8.44 -9.18
C LYS A 132 27.47 -7.67 -10.46
N LYS A 133 26.83 -7.98 -11.60
CA LYS A 133 27.11 -7.38 -12.91
C LYS A 133 26.07 -6.36 -13.38
N LEU A 134 25.01 -6.13 -12.62
CA LEU A 134 23.92 -5.21 -12.98
C LEU A 134 23.61 -4.30 -11.79
N PRO A 135 23.33 -3.01 -12.00
CA PRO A 135 22.90 -2.10 -10.93
C PRO A 135 21.43 -2.35 -10.56
N VAL A 136 21.03 -3.62 -10.45
CA VAL A 136 19.67 -4.07 -10.21
C VAL A 136 19.69 -5.05 -9.05
N ALA A 137 18.69 -4.93 -8.18
CA ALA A 137 18.36 -5.91 -7.17
C ALA A 137 16.94 -6.39 -7.39
N VAL A 138 16.71 -7.67 -7.08
CA VAL A 138 15.36 -8.22 -6.93
C VAL A 138 15.10 -8.38 -5.44
N GLY A 139 13.93 -7.97 -4.98
CA GLY A 139 13.57 -8.08 -3.58
C GLY A 139 12.22 -8.73 -3.38
N PHE A 140 12.06 -9.32 -2.20
CA PHE A 140 10.80 -9.84 -1.70
C PHE A 140 10.45 -9.09 -0.42
N SER A 141 9.21 -8.64 -0.31
CA SER A 141 8.70 -7.95 0.86
C SER A 141 7.49 -8.69 1.42
N LEU A 142 7.41 -8.73 2.75
CA LEU A 142 6.23 -9.16 3.49
C LEU A 142 5.93 -8.06 4.50
N GLY A 143 4.69 -7.60 4.55
CA GLY A 143 4.34 -6.52 5.46
C GLY A 143 2.87 -6.33 5.66
N TYR A 144 2.58 -5.36 6.51
CA TYR A 144 1.25 -4.91 6.87
C TYR A 144 1.13 -3.43 6.52
N THR A 145 0.04 -3.05 5.87
CA THR A 145 -0.31 -1.65 5.65
C THR A 145 -1.67 -1.39 6.29
N GLY A 146 -1.76 -0.33 7.08
CA GLY A 146 -2.99 0.13 7.69
C GLY A 146 -3.39 1.48 7.11
N TYR A 147 -4.70 1.66 6.93
CA TYR A 147 -5.30 2.88 6.44
C TYR A 147 -6.27 3.43 7.48
N SER A 148 -6.25 4.75 7.67
CA SER A 148 -7.23 5.47 8.49
C SER A 148 -7.77 6.61 7.65
N TYR A 149 -8.87 6.32 6.92
CA TYR A 149 -9.58 7.29 6.10
C TYR A 149 -10.56 8.09 6.94
N LYS A 150 -10.71 9.38 6.61
CA LYS A 150 -11.72 10.29 7.17
C LYS A 150 -12.52 10.94 6.07
#